data_AF-A0A0D2JL39-F1
#
_entry.id   AF-A0A0D2JL39-F1
#
_cell.length_a   1.000
_cell.length_b   1.000
_cell.length_c   1.000
_cell.angle_alpha   90.00
_cell.angle_beta   90.00
_cell.angle_gamma   90.00
#
_symmetry.space_group_name_H-M   'P 1'
#
loop_
_entity.id
_entity.type
_entity.pdbx_description
1 polymer ?
#
loop_
_entity_poly.entity_id
_entity_poly.type
_entity_poly.pdbx_seq_one_letter_code
_entity_poly.pdbx_strand_id
1 'polypeptide(L)'
;MQVAFALQRPDTKRRSAAMRSGSSRHRQLENEMGVEEIEVEAETDEDLAAVKLVNTAAGITQLLSADCVTREVFLFGWLGGGAEPEAYAQDHRHRHHQHQQQQQQQQQQQQQQQQQQQQQQQQQQGQQQGQQQLPDVFVTGIADELRLQASRVDGTWQVAVVERKTRASRGAPRAEQIAPARLQAMLYLQLLRGVRAASAPGALHRFCGAMGGLDPGARLSSRVAAEAAAMFGCTPAGASAADPGGSGGVCGDKGAVAMTLADAMGLVHAAATRLPPISEQLVVIWEAQGDASLIWEDRFQHHPRWLASRLAAHTAFWRGAAPPLKVLPEQADYKCGWCPYQAPCGGLACGRHQESEELF
;
A
#
# COMPACT_ATOMS: atom_id res chain seq x y z
N MET A 1 12.37 17.25 -7.58
CA MET A 1 11.36 17.64 -8.62
C MET A 1 10.56 16.41 -9.08
N GLN A 2 9.32 16.20 -8.62
CA GLN A 2 8.51 15.04 -9.03
C GLN A 2 7.69 15.34 -10.29
N VAL A 3 8.00 14.63 -11.38
CA VAL A 3 7.06 14.47 -12.51
C VAL A 3 6.04 13.40 -12.11
N ALA A 4 4.87 13.85 -11.68
CA ALA A 4 3.69 13.00 -11.67
C ALA A 4 3.31 12.71 -13.13
N PHE A 5 3.64 11.53 -13.64
CA PHE A 5 2.93 11.01 -14.81
C PHE A 5 1.50 10.67 -14.38
N ALA A 6 0.69 11.70 -14.27
CA ALA A 6 -0.71 11.59 -14.60
C ALA A 6 -0.86 12.24 -15.98
N LEU A 7 -1.68 11.67 -16.87
CA LEU A 7 -2.16 12.37 -18.07
C LEU A 7 -3.05 13.54 -17.63
N GLN A 8 -2.47 14.54 -16.99
CA GLN A 8 -3.15 15.64 -16.34
C GLN A 8 -2.47 16.93 -16.79
N ARG A 9 -3.28 17.83 -17.34
CA ARG A 9 -2.88 19.22 -17.54
C ARG A 9 -2.60 19.86 -16.16
N PRO A 10 -1.39 20.36 -15.89
CA PRO A 10 -0.96 20.87 -14.58
C PRO A 10 -1.88 21.94 -13.95
N ASP A 11 -2.65 22.64 -14.78
CA ASP A 11 -3.47 23.81 -14.48
C ASP A 11 -4.94 23.49 -14.16
N THR A 12 -5.39 22.23 -14.22
CA THR A 12 -6.83 21.90 -14.27
C THR A 12 -7.39 21.06 -13.14
N LYS A 13 -6.65 20.77 -12.07
CA LYS A 13 -7.20 20.00 -10.92
C LYS A 13 -8.15 20.87 -10.09
N ARG A 14 -9.35 21.12 -10.61
CA ARG A 14 -10.42 21.82 -9.90
C ARG A 14 -10.90 20.91 -8.76
N ARG A 15 -10.41 21.14 -7.54
CA ARG A 15 -10.90 20.43 -6.36
C ARG A 15 -12.39 20.73 -6.19
N SER A 16 -13.23 19.72 -6.38
CA SER A 16 -14.67 19.83 -6.13
C SER A 16 -14.94 20.07 -4.64
N ALA A 17 -16.12 20.59 -4.30
CA ALA A 17 -16.53 20.74 -2.90
C ALA A 17 -16.45 19.39 -2.15
N ALA A 18 -16.84 18.30 -2.81
CA ALA A 18 -16.76 16.95 -2.26
C ALA A 18 -15.32 16.51 -1.98
N MET A 19 -14.37 16.83 -2.87
CA MET A 19 -12.94 16.53 -2.64
C MET A 19 -12.36 17.35 -1.49
N ARG A 20 -12.74 18.62 -1.35
CA ARG A 20 -12.29 19.45 -0.22
C ARG A 20 -12.84 18.92 1.11
N SER A 21 -14.13 18.61 1.15
CA SER A 21 -14.77 18.00 2.33
C SER A 21 -14.11 16.67 2.72
N GLY A 22 -13.80 15.81 1.74
CA GLY A 22 -13.05 14.57 2.01
C GLY A 22 -11.67 14.82 2.63
N SER A 23 -10.87 15.72 2.04
CA SER A 23 -9.56 16.06 2.62
C SER A 23 -9.67 16.71 4.01
N SER A 24 -10.67 17.55 4.24
CA SER A 24 -10.91 18.14 5.57
C SER A 24 -11.26 17.07 6.60
N ARG A 25 -12.01 16.03 6.21
CA ARG A 25 -12.34 14.92 7.11
C ARG A 25 -11.11 14.08 7.48
N HIS A 26 -10.25 13.76 6.51
CA HIS A 26 -8.98 13.05 6.78
C HIS A 26 -8.09 13.86 7.72
N ARG A 27 -7.93 15.17 7.48
CA ARG A 27 -7.19 16.06 8.39
C ARG A 27 -7.80 16.14 9.80
N GLN A 28 -9.13 16.18 9.91
CA GLN A 28 -9.78 16.16 11.22
C GLN A 28 -9.46 14.87 11.98
N LEU A 29 -9.58 13.71 11.30
CA LEU A 29 -9.27 12.41 11.85
C LEU A 29 -7.81 12.28 12.29
N GLU A 30 -6.89 12.88 11.54
CA GLU A 30 -5.47 12.98 11.89
C GLU A 30 -5.27 13.83 13.15
N ASN A 31 -5.88 15.01 13.23
CA ASN A 31 -5.81 15.88 14.42
C ASN A 31 -6.37 15.21 15.69
N GLU A 32 -7.40 14.36 15.55
CA GLU A 32 -7.98 13.59 16.64
C GLU A 32 -6.97 12.59 17.26
N MET A 33 -5.91 12.23 16.53
CA MET A 33 -4.83 11.39 17.05
C MET A 33 -3.91 12.12 18.04
N GLY A 34 -4.05 13.44 18.20
CA GLY A 34 -3.21 14.23 19.11
C GLY A 34 -1.72 14.28 18.71
N VAL A 35 -1.41 14.01 17.44
CA VAL A 35 -0.05 14.10 16.90
C VAL A 35 0.28 15.58 16.67
N GLU A 36 1.45 16.00 17.13
CA GLU A 36 1.98 17.34 16.87
C GLU A 36 2.49 17.43 15.43
N GLU A 37 1.93 18.35 14.64
CA GLU A 37 2.44 18.65 13.30
C GLU A 37 3.69 19.53 13.42
N ILE A 38 4.83 18.96 13.05
CA ILE A 38 6.12 19.66 13.07
C ILE A 38 6.45 20.08 11.64
N GLU A 39 6.57 21.39 11.41
CA GLU A 39 7.05 21.91 10.14
C GLU A 39 8.57 21.71 10.04
N VAL A 40 8.98 20.99 8.99
CA VAL A 40 10.38 20.66 8.71
C VAL A 40 10.73 21.20 7.32
N GLU A 41 11.66 22.14 7.27
CA GLU A 41 12.23 22.61 6.00
C GLU A 41 13.19 21.55 5.46
N ALA A 42 12.83 20.96 4.32
CA ALA A 42 13.65 19.98 3.62
C ALA A 42 14.51 20.70 2.56
N GLU A 43 15.83 20.49 2.61
CA GLU A 43 16.76 21.17 1.69
C GLU A 43 17.13 20.30 0.49
N THR A 44 17.05 18.98 0.64
CA THR A 44 17.46 17.99 -0.36
C THR A 44 16.35 17.01 -0.72
N ASP A 45 16.50 16.30 -1.85
CA ASP A 45 15.58 15.21 -2.20
C ASP A 45 15.71 14.05 -1.18
N GLU A 46 16.89 13.87 -0.58
CA GLU A 46 17.14 12.96 0.54
C GLU A 46 16.40 13.36 1.81
N ASP A 47 16.34 14.65 2.15
CA ASP A 47 15.54 15.14 3.28
C ASP A 47 14.05 14.82 3.07
N LEU A 48 13.52 15.07 1.87
CA LEU A 48 12.13 14.76 1.54
C LEU A 48 11.83 13.26 1.64
N ALA A 49 12.80 12.41 1.25
CA ALA A 49 12.67 10.96 1.42
C ALA A 49 12.78 10.55 2.89
N ALA A 50 13.69 11.15 3.66
CA ALA A 50 13.88 10.88 5.07
C ALA A 50 12.66 11.28 5.90
N VAL A 51 12.05 12.43 5.65
CA VAL A 51 10.79 12.85 6.31
C VAL A 51 9.69 11.80 6.09
N LYS A 52 9.55 11.27 4.87
CA LYS A 52 8.59 10.20 4.58
C LYS A 52 8.89 8.92 5.38
N LEU A 53 10.15 8.50 5.43
CA LEU A 53 10.59 7.31 6.16
C LEU A 53 10.40 7.47 7.68
N VAL A 54 10.79 8.62 8.22
CA VAL A 54 10.59 9.00 9.63
C VAL A 54 9.12 8.96 9.99
N ASN A 55 8.25 9.55 9.17
CA ASN A 55 6.79 9.52 9.39
C ASN A 55 6.23 8.08 9.31
N THR A 56 6.72 7.23 8.40
CA THR A 56 6.36 5.81 8.37
C THR A 56 6.74 5.10 9.67
N ALA A 57 7.98 5.30 10.16
CA ALA A 57 8.45 4.70 11.40
C ALA A 57 7.69 5.20 12.64
N ALA A 58 7.33 6.49 12.64
CA ALA A 58 6.55 7.12 13.69
C ALA A 58 5.13 6.57 13.73
N GLY A 59 4.48 6.49 12.56
CA GLY A 59 3.14 5.92 12.43
C GLY A 59 3.09 4.44 12.86
N ILE A 60 4.10 3.63 12.51
CA ILE A 60 4.19 2.25 13.01
C ILE A 60 4.40 2.23 14.53
N THR A 61 5.21 3.13 15.08
CA THR A 61 5.43 3.19 16.55
C THR A 61 4.16 3.61 17.28
N GLN A 62 3.40 4.57 16.74
CA GLN A 62 2.09 4.98 17.24
C GLN A 62 1.07 3.84 17.13
N LEU A 63 1.07 3.09 16.02
CA LEU A 63 0.20 1.93 15.84
C LEU A 63 0.40 0.89 16.94
N LEU A 64 1.65 0.71 17.40
CA LEU A 64 2.03 -0.21 18.47
C LEU A 64 1.88 0.40 19.88
N SER A 65 1.42 1.65 19.99
CA SER A 65 1.14 2.33 21.26
C SER A 65 -0.23 1.93 21.82
N ALA A 66 -0.63 2.56 22.93
CA ALA A 66 -1.97 2.42 23.50
C ALA A 66 -3.10 2.80 22.53
N ASP A 67 -2.82 3.62 21.52
CA ASP A 67 -3.82 4.09 20.55
C ASP A 67 -4.30 2.97 19.62
N CYS A 68 -3.45 1.98 19.36
CA CYS A 68 -3.73 0.84 18.46
C CYS A 68 -4.17 1.26 17.04
N VAL A 69 -3.91 2.50 16.64
CA VAL A 69 -4.32 3.06 15.36
C VAL A 69 -3.35 4.17 14.96
N THR A 70 -3.13 4.31 13.66
CA THR A 70 -2.37 5.40 13.06
C THR A 70 -3.00 5.78 11.73
N ARG A 71 -2.74 6.99 11.25
CA ARG A 71 -3.37 7.59 10.06
C ARG A 71 -2.34 8.22 9.14
N GLU A 72 -2.73 8.40 7.88
CA GLU A 72 -1.93 9.07 6.84
C GLU A 72 -0.49 8.50 6.73
N VAL A 73 -0.37 7.17 6.78
CA VAL A 73 0.94 6.50 6.79
C VAL A 73 1.49 6.39 5.37
N PHE A 74 2.67 6.96 5.14
CA PHE A 74 3.41 6.71 3.90
C PHE A 74 3.83 5.24 3.81
N LEU A 75 3.36 4.57 2.76
CA LEU A 75 3.69 3.18 2.43
C LEU A 75 4.37 3.12 1.05
N PHE A 76 5.28 2.17 0.90
CA PHE A 76 6.02 1.98 -0.34
C PHE A 76 6.36 0.51 -0.56
N GLY A 77 6.51 0.12 -1.82
CA GLY A 77 6.85 -1.26 -2.17
C GLY A 77 6.84 -1.53 -3.67
N TRP A 78 7.21 -2.75 -4.03
CA TRP A 78 7.18 -3.23 -5.41
C TRP A 78 5.99 -4.14 -5.62
N LEU A 79 5.26 -3.92 -6.71
CA LEU A 79 4.13 -4.78 -7.07
C LEU A 79 4.63 -6.15 -7.54
N GLY A 80 5.71 -6.20 -8.32
CA GLY A 80 6.27 -7.43 -8.89
C GLY A 80 7.64 -7.78 -8.34
N GLY A 81 7.72 -8.27 -7.11
CA GLY A 81 9.01 -8.63 -6.52
C GLY A 81 9.00 -9.27 -5.12
N GLY A 82 7.86 -9.69 -4.60
CA GLY A 82 7.78 -10.35 -3.30
C GLY A 82 7.84 -11.86 -3.43
N ALA A 83 8.95 -12.47 -3.01
CA ALA A 83 8.98 -13.88 -2.65
C ALA A 83 7.85 -14.16 -1.65
N GLU A 84 6.94 -15.06 -1.99
CA GLU A 84 6.05 -15.69 -1.01
C GLU A 84 6.94 -16.37 0.05
N PRO A 85 6.76 -16.11 1.35
CA PRO A 85 7.31 -17.00 2.36
C PRO A 85 6.57 -18.33 2.22
N GLU A 86 7.24 -19.33 1.65
CA GLU A 86 6.85 -20.74 1.73
C GLU A 86 6.79 -21.16 3.21
N ALA A 87 5.65 -20.96 3.85
CA ALA A 87 5.44 -21.36 5.23
C ALA A 87 3.98 -21.75 5.48
N TYR A 88 3.50 -22.75 4.75
CA TYR A 88 2.45 -23.64 5.26
C TYR A 88 2.49 -24.96 4.51
N ALA A 89 3.45 -25.82 4.87
CA ALA A 89 3.43 -27.21 4.44
C ALA A 89 3.98 -28.10 5.55
N GLN A 90 3.19 -29.13 5.88
CA GLN A 90 3.52 -30.39 6.57
C GLN A 90 3.03 -30.49 8.02
N ASP A 91 1.99 -31.31 8.21
CA ASP A 91 2.14 -32.50 9.06
C ASP A 91 1.00 -33.50 8.78
N HIS A 92 1.31 -34.63 8.13
CA HIS A 92 0.50 -35.86 8.16
C HIS A 92 1.34 -37.03 7.65
N ARG A 93 2.36 -37.42 8.43
CA ARG A 93 2.92 -38.77 8.36
C ARG A 93 2.46 -39.47 9.64
N HIS A 94 1.87 -40.66 9.51
CA HIS A 94 1.57 -41.69 10.55
C HIS A 94 0.26 -42.48 10.27
N ARG A 95 -0.17 -42.59 8.99
CA ARG A 95 -1.17 -43.60 8.52
C ARG A 95 -0.58 -44.62 7.51
N HIS A 96 0.74 -44.77 7.49
CA HIS A 96 1.49 -45.16 6.29
C HIS A 96 1.79 -46.67 6.13
N HIS A 97 1.32 -47.56 7.01
CA HIS A 97 1.69 -48.99 6.93
C HIS A 97 0.54 -49.99 6.81
N GLN A 98 -0.68 -49.68 7.26
CA GLN A 98 -1.84 -50.56 7.02
C GLN A 98 -2.60 -50.24 5.72
N HIS A 99 -2.36 -49.06 5.12
CA HIS A 99 -2.98 -48.62 3.87
C HIS A 99 -2.29 -49.18 2.61
N GLN A 100 -1.08 -49.73 2.74
CA GLN A 100 -0.18 -50.04 1.62
C GLN A 100 -0.61 -51.25 0.76
N GLN A 101 -1.35 -52.22 1.32
CA GLN A 101 -1.84 -53.39 0.56
C GLN A 101 -3.18 -53.14 -0.17
N GLN A 102 -4.08 -52.31 0.37
CA GLN A 102 -5.27 -51.85 -0.38
C GLN A 102 -4.92 -50.76 -1.41
N GLN A 103 -3.85 -49.99 -1.18
CA GLN A 103 -3.35 -48.98 -2.13
C GLN A 103 -2.87 -49.57 -3.45
N GLN A 104 -2.26 -50.76 -3.49
CA GLN A 104 -1.73 -51.31 -4.75
C GLN A 104 -2.84 -51.68 -5.75
N GLN A 105 -3.99 -52.20 -5.27
CA GLN A 105 -5.13 -52.50 -6.15
C GLN A 105 -5.91 -51.25 -6.55
N GLN A 106 -6.04 -50.25 -5.68
CA GLN A 106 -6.58 -48.93 -6.07
C GLN A 106 -5.63 -48.15 -6.99
N GLN A 107 -4.31 -48.31 -6.88
CA GLN A 107 -3.33 -47.63 -7.72
C GLN A 107 -3.43 -48.01 -9.20
N GLN A 108 -3.77 -49.26 -9.53
CA GLN A 108 -3.95 -49.65 -10.94
C GLN A 108 -5.22 -49.03 -11.56
N GLN A 109 -6.33 -48.98 -10.81
CA GLN A 109 -7.55 -48.30 -11.30
C GLN A 109 -7.38 -46.77 -11.31
N GLN A 110 -6.66 -46.20 -10.34
CA GLN A 110 -6.34 -44.78 -10.33
C GLN A 110 -5.37 -44.40 -11.44
N GLN A 111 -4.42 -45.25 -11.85
CA GLN A 111 -3.51 -44.93 -12.97
C GLN A 111 -4.27 -44.76 -14.29
N GLN A 112 -5.30 -45.57 -14.55
CA GLN A 112 -6.12 -45.42 -15.76
C GLN A 112 -6.99 -44.16 -15.69
N GLN A 113 -7.59 -43.84 -14.55
CA GLN A 113 -8.31 -42.56 -14.38
C GLN A 113 -7.38 -41.34 -14.40
N GLN A 114 -6.15 -41.45 -13.89
CA GLN A 114 -5.15 -40.39 -13.94
C GLN A 114 -4.66 -40.12 -15.35
N GLN A 115 -4.54 -41.11 -16.22
CA GLN A 115 -4.19 -40.85 -17.63
C GLN A 115 -5.31 -40.09 -18.36
N GLN A 116 -6.58 -40.43 -18.12
CA GLN A 116 -7.71 -39.67 -18.67
C GLN A 116 -7.83 -38.27 -18.06
N GLN A 117 -7.60 -38.12 -16.75
CA GLN A 117 -7.55 -36.80 -16.10
C GLN A 117 -6.33 -35.98 -16.53
N GLN A 118 -5.17 -36.58 -16.81
CA GLN A 118 -3.99 -35.87 -17.32
C GLN A 118 -4.22 -35.33 -18.73
N GLN A 119 -4.93 -36.05 -19.60
CA GLN A 119 -5.31 -35.51 -20.91
C GLN A 119 -6.30 -34.34 -20.79
N GLN A 120 -7.29 -34.43 -19.88
CA GLN A 120 -8.18 -33.30 -19.61
C GLN A 120 -7.47 -32.12 -18.90
N GLN A 121 -6.52 -32.40 -18.00
CA GLN A 121 -5.70 -31.38 -17.35
C GLN A 121 -4.71 -30.74 -18.31
N GLN A 122 -4.16 -31.44 -19.29
CA GLN A 122 -3.32 -30.80 -20.32
C GLN A 122 -4.13 -29.85 -21.21
N GLN A 123 -5.38 -30.19 -21.53
CA GLN A 123 -6.30 -29.27 -22.22
C GLN A 123 -6.71 -28.07 -21.35
N GLN A 124 -6.85 -28.23 -20.02
CA GLN A 124 -7.11 -27.12 -19.09
C GLN A 124 -5.86 -26.31 -18.71
N GLN A 125 -4.68 -26.90 -18.70
CA GLN A 125 -3.40 -26.23 -18.40
C GLN A 125 -2.97 -25.30 -19.54
N GLY A 126 -3.36 -25.59 -20.79
CA GLY A 126 -3.25 -24.63 -21.89
C GLY A 126 -4.01 -23.32 -21.66
N GLN A 127 -5.00 -23.29 -20.75
CA GLN A 127 -5.73 -22.08 -20.34
C GLN A 127 -5.23 -21.48 -19.01
N GLN A 128 -4.34 -22.15 -18.27
CA GLN A 128 -3.88 -21.68 -16.94
C GLN A 128 -2.43 -21.16 -16.90
N GLN A 129 -1.67 -21.21 -18.01
CA GLN A 129 -0.29 -20.73 -18.08
C GLN A 129 -0.13 -19.22 -18.32
N GLY A 130 -1.14 -18.43 -17.99
CA GLY A 130 -0.98 -17.00 -17.78
C GLY A 130 -0.85 -16.67 -16.30
N GLN A 131 0.19 -17.16 -15.60
CA GLN A 131 0.58 -16.50 -14.36
C GLN A 131 1.00 -15.08 -14.73
N GLN A 132 0.06 -14.13 -14.70
CA GLN A 132 0.34 -12.72 -14.81
C GLN A 132 1.15 -12.35 -13.57
N GLN A 133 2.48 -12.47 -13.68
CA GLN A 133 3.41 -11.93 -12.70
C GLN A 133 3.07 -10.46 -12.55
N LEU A 134 2.97 -10.02 -11.29
CA LEU A 134 2.78 -8.62 -11.02
C LEU A 134 3.92 -7.82 -11.67
N PRO A 135 3.62 -6.65 -12.23
CA PRO A 135 4.61 -5.84 -12.89
C PRO A 135 5.64 -5.34 -11.87
N ASP A 136 6.94 -5.50 -12.14
CA ASP A 136 8.00 -4.93 -11.31
C ASP A 136 7.96 -3.40 -11.43
N VAL A 137 7.20 -2.77 -10.53
CA VAL A 137 6.89 -1.35 -10.47
C VAL A 137 6.95 -0.93 -9.02
N PHE A 138 7.78 0.06 -8.74
CA PHE A 138 7.78 0.75 -7.46
C PHE A 138 6.56 1.65 -7.35
N VAL A 139 5.82 1.52 -6.26
CA VAL A 139 4.64 2.31 -5.97
C VAL A 139 4.73 2.85 -4.55
N THR A 140 4.23 4.06 -4.37
CA THR A 140 4.05 4.69 -3.06
C THR A 140 2.58 5.05 -2.87
N GLY A 141 2.13 5.07 -1.62
CA GLY A 141 0.77 5.47 -1.26
C GLY A 141 0.75 6.04 0.15
N ILE A 142 -0.33 6.73 0.49
CA ILE A 142 -0.60 7.19 1.86
C ILE A 142 -1.85 6.46 2.31
N ALA A 143 -1.71 5.58 3.30
CA ALA A 143 -2.84 4.83 3.82
C ALA A 143 -3.61 5.65 4.86
N ASP A 144 -4.92 5.79 4.66
CA ASP A 144 -5.80 6.57 5.53
C ASP A 144 -5.74 6.11 6.99
N GLU A 145 -5.75 4.80 7.23
CA GLU A 145 -5.73 4.22 8.57
C GLU A 145 -5.13 2.81 8.58
N LEU A 146 -4.22 2.57 9.53
CA LEU A 146 -3.81 1.24 9.97
C LEU A 146 -4.29 1.04 11.40
N ARG A 147 -4.79 -0.15 11.71
CA ARG A 147 -5.35 -0.47 13.02
C ARG A 147 -4.85 -1.81 13.55
N LEU A 148 -4.44 -1.86 14.81
CA LEU A 148 -4.27 -3.12 15.52
C LEU A 148 -5.64 -3.64 15.98
N GLN A 149 -5.93 -4.88 15.61
CA GLN A 149 -7.15 -5.57 16.04
C GLN A 149 -6.84 -7.03 16.37
N ALA A 150 -7.57 -7.60 17.32
CA ALA A 150 -7.53 -9.03 17.55
C ALA A 150 -8.24 -9.77 16.42
N SER A 151 -7.62 -10.84 15.93
CA SER A 151 -8.23 -11.80 15.03
C SER A 151 -9.45 -12.44 15.68
N ARG A 152 -10.56 -12.50 14.93
CA ARG A 152 -11.80 -13.14 15.40
C ARG A 152 -11.69 -14.66 15.47
N VAL A 153 -10.66 -15.25 14.86
CA VAL A 153 -10.49 -16.71 14.76
C VAL A 153 -9.73 -17.26 15.97
N ASP A 154 -8.61 -16.64 16.31
CA ASP A 154 -7.64 -17.15 17.29
C ASP A 154 -7.20 -16.09 18.32
N GLY A 155 -7.75 -14.87 18.26
CA GLY A 155 -7.42 -13.79 19.20
C GLY A 155 -6.06 -13.14 18.98
N THR A 156 -5.30 -13.56 17.96
CA THR A 156 -3.98 -13.01 17.68
C THR A 156 -4.06 -11.55 17.22
N TRP A 157 -3.18 -10.68 17.73
CA TRP A 157 -3.13 -9.30 17.27
C TRP A 157 -2.62 -9.24 15.84
N GLN A 158 -3.32 -8.47 15.00
CA GLN A 158 -2.98 -8.28 13.59
C GLN A 158 -3.18 -6.83 13.18
N VAL A 159 -2.40 -6.40 12.18
CA VAL A 159 -2.51 -5.08 11.57
C VAL A 159 -3.54 -5.13 10.44
N ALA A 160 -4.56 -4.30 10.52
CA ALA A 160 -5.60 -4.17 9.50
C ALA A 160 -5.47 -2.85 8.74
N VAL A 161 -5.65 -2.92 7.42
CA VAL A 161 -5.76 -1.75 6.55
C VAL A 161 -7.22 -1.31 6.51
N VAL A 162 -7.47 -0.03 6.82
CA VAL A 162 -8.80 0.57 6.79
C VAL A 162 -8.79 1.77 5.84
N GLU A 163 -9.51 1.66 4.73
CA GLU A 163 -9.70 2.73 3.76
C GLU A 163 -10.95 3.56 4.13
N ARG A 164 -10.86 4.89 4.15
CA ARG A 164 -12.01 5.76 4.48
C ARG A 164 -12.40 6.64 3.31
N LYS A 165 -13.65 6.51 2.88
CA LYS A 165 -14.25 7.33 1.83
C LYS A 165 -15.33 8.21 2.41
N THR A 166 -15.43 9.44 1.92
CA THR A 166 -16.54 10.34 2.27
C THR A 166 -17.52 10.47 1.11
N ARG A 167 -18.81 10.62 1.42
CA ARG A 167 -19.87 10.80 0.42
C ARG A 167 -20.87 11.87 0.84
N ALA A 168 -21.30 12.66 -0.13
CA ALA A 168 -22.43 13.58 0.04
C ALA A 168 -23.77 12.83 0.07
N SER A 169 -23.89 11.76 -0.72
CA SER A 169 -25.07 10.88 -0.70
C SER A 169 -25.03 9.95 0.50
N ARG A 170 -26.18 9.80 1.17
CA ARG A 170 -26.39 8.89 2.32
C ARG A 170 -26.77 7.46 1.94
N GLY A 171 -27.00 7.17 0.66
CA GLY A 171 -27.27 5.79 0.22
C GLY A 171 -26.00 4.94 0.17
N ALA A 172 -26.13 3.62 0.12
CA ALA A 172 -24.98 2.73 -0.05
C ALA A 172 -24.13 3.09 -1.30
N PRO A 173 -22.80 2.86 -1.28
CA PRO A 173 -21.95 3.04 -2.45
C PRO A 173 -22.36 2.06 -3.56
N ARG A 174 -22.29 2.50 -4.81
CA ARG A 174 -22.53 1.62 -5.98
C ARG A 174 -21.31 0.73 -6.25
N ALA A 175 -21.49 -0.33 -7.04
CA ALA A 175 -20.42 -1.27 -7.37
C ALA A 175 -19.18 -0.57 -7.99
N GLU A 176 -19.39 0.47 -8.79
CA GLU A 176 -18.32 1.25 -9.43
C GLU A 176 -17.54 2.13 -8.44
N GLN A 177 -18.07 2.35 -7.24
CA GLN A 177 -17.40 3.05 -6.14
C GLN A 177 -16.72 2.06 -5.20
N ILE A 178 -17.32 0.87 -5.01
CA ILE A 178 -16.76 -0.22 -4.19
C ILE A 178 -15.48 -0.77 -4.83
N ALA A 179 -15.50 -1.11 -6.12
CA ALA A 179 -14.36 -1.79 -6.75
C ALA A 179 -13.05 -0.98 -6.72
N PRO A 180 -13.03 0.34 -7.01
CA PRO A 180 -11.81 1.15 -6.86
C PRO A 180 -11.35 1.28 -5.41
N ALA A 181 -12.27 1.40 -4.45
CA ALA A 181 -11.91 1.50 -3.04
C ALA A 181 -11.30 0.18 -2.52
N ARG A 182 -11.85 -0.97 -2.93
CA ARG A 182 -11.25 -2.28 -2.67
C ARG A 182 -9.87 -2.42 -3.30
N LEU A 183 -9.69 -1.97 -4.55
CA LEU A 183 -8.40 -1.97 -5.23
C LEU A 183 -7.37 -1.15 -4.46
N GLN A 184 -7.75 0.04 -3.99
CA GLN A 184 -6.87 0.91 -3.21
C GLN A 184 -6.47 0.29 -1.88
N ALA A 185 -7.42 -0.27 -1.11
CA ALA A 185 -7.09 -0.93 0.15
C ALA A 185 -6.18 -2.15 -0.05
N MET A 186 -6.43 -2.96 -1.09
CA MET A 186 -5.54 -4.09 -1.43
C MET A 186 -4.16 -3.63 -1.89
N LEU A 187 -4.07 -2.50 -2.60
CA LEU A 187 -2.78 -1.89 -2.95
C LEU A 187 -2.03 -1.49 -1.67
N TYR A 188 -2.69 -0.83 -0.71
CA TYR A 188 -2.08 -0.47 0.58
C TYR A 188 -1.63 -1.69 1.38
N LEU A 189 -2.37 -2.80 1.36
CA LEU A 189 -1.90 -4.06 1.94
C LEU A 189 -0.58 -4.53 1.30
N GLN A 190 -0.46 -4.48 -0.04
CA GLN A 190 0.78 -4.83 -0.71
C GLN A 190 1.93 -3.87 -0.37
N LEU A 191 1.66 -2.57 -0.30
CA LEU A 191 2.67 -1.58 0.10
C LEU A 191 3.11 -1.77 1.55
N LEU A 192 2.19 -2.10 2.47
CA LEU A 192 2.53 -2.41 3.87
C LEU A 192 3.41 -3.66 3.98
N ARG A 193 3.15 -4.68 3.15
CA ARG A 193 4.06 -5.83 3.02
C ARG A 193 5.42 -5.42 2.47
N GLY A 194 5.46 -4.46 1.54
CA GLY A 194 6.68 -3.83 1.04
C GLY A 194 7.49 -3.14 2.15
N VAL A 195 6.83 -2.34 3.00
CA VAL A 195 7.43 -1.72 4.19
C VAL A 195 7.95 -2.79 5.17
N ARG A 196 7.19 -3.86 5.41
CA ARG A 196 7.67 -4.99 6.25
C ARG A 196 8.90 -5.68 5.65
N ALA A 197 8.94 -5.79 4.33
CA ALA A 197 10.06 -6.31 3.56
C ALA A 197 11.19 -5.28 3.36
N ALA A 198 11.07 -4.04 3.85
CA ALA A 198 12.16 -3.05 3.82
C ALA A 198 13.38 -3.50 4.66
N SER A 199 13.20 -4.54 5.47
CA SER A 199 14.23 -5.32 6.15
C SER A 199 15.12 -6.16 5.23
N ALA A 200 14.69 -6.44 4.00
CA ALA A 200 15.41 -7.32 3.11
C ALA A 200 16.73 -6.70 2.61
N PRO A 201 17.81 -7.49 2.43
CA PRO A 201 19.04 -7.01 1.83
C PRO A 201 18.79 -6.29 0.50
N GLY A 202 19.39 -5.11 0.33
CA GLY A 202 19.25 -4.29 -0.88
C GLY A 202 17.93 -3.50 -1.00
N ALA A 203 17.00 -3.60 -0.03
CA ALA A 203 15.77 -2.81 -0.05
C ALA A 203 16.03 -1.30 -0.07
N LEU A 204 17.00 -0.81 0.70
CA LEU A 204 17.43 0.59 0.70
C LEU A 204 17.93 1.04 -0.68
N HIS A 205 18.83 0.27 -1.30
CA HIS A 205 19.36 0.63 -2.62
C HIS A 205 18.26 0.65 -3.69
N ARG A 206 17.34 -0.32 -3.67
CA ARG A 206 16.18 -0.33 -4.56
C ARG A 206 15.27 0.88 -4.33
N PHE A 207 15.02 1.23 -3.07
CA PHE A 207 14.21 2.41 -2.71
C PHE A 207 14.85 3.69 -3.24
N CYS A 208 16.14 3.89 -2.97
CA CYS A 208 16.89 5.04 -3.46
C CYS A 208 16.88 5.13 -4.98
N GLY A 209 17.11 4.01 -5.68
CA GLY A 209 17.04 3.95 -7.14
C GLY A 209 15.65 4.31 -7.68
N ALA A 210 14.59 3.81 -7.06
CA ALA A 210 13.22 4.09 -7.47
C ALA A 210 12.76 5.52 -7.15
N MET A 211 13.35 6.16 -6.13
CA MET A 211 13.07 7.54 -5.72
C MET A 211 13.87 8.59 -6.49
N GLY A 212 14.53 8.22 -7.58
CA GLY A 212 15.29 9.15 -8.44
C GLY A 212 16.80 9.06 -8.29
N GLY A 213 17.33 7.99 -7.69
CA GLY A 213 18.77 7.78 -7.55
C GLY A 213 19.36 8.51 -6.34
N LEU A 214 18.65 8.49 -5.21
CA LEU A 214 19.11 9.10 -3.95
C LEU A 214 20.40 8.45 -3.44
N ASP A 215 21.24 9.20 -2.74
CA ASP A 215 22.41 8.65 -2.07
C ASP A 215 22.06 8.13 -0.66
N PRO A 216 22.16 6.82 -0.39
CA PRO A 216 21.91 6.28 0.95
C PRO A 216 22.83 6.86 2.03
N GLY A 217 24.07 7.24 1.67
CA GLY A 217 25.07 7.78 2.58
C GLY A 217 24.98 9.29 2.77
N ALA A 218 24.11 9.98 2.02
CA ALA A 218 23.94 11.42 2.15
C ALA A 218 23.50 11.79 3.57
N ARG A 219 24.15 12.80 4.11
CA ARG A 219 23.78 13.40 5.39
C ARG A 219 22.53 14.23 5.22
N LEU A 220 21.60 14.06 6.14
CA LEU A 220 20.39 14.86 6.21
C LEU A 220 20.72 16.25 6.77
N SER A 221 19.86 17.23 6.46
CA SER A 221 19.97 18.55 7.05
C SER A 221 19.88 18.46 8.58
N SER A 222 20.52 19.41 9.28
CA SER A 222 20.58 19.42 10.74
C SER A 222 19.17 19.48 11.36
N ARG A 223 18.23 20.16 10.71
CA ARG A 223 16.83 20.24 11.12
C ARG A 223 16.14 18.88 11.03
N VAL A 224 16.19 18.21 9.88
CA VAL A 224 15.57 16.89 9.68
C VAL A 224 16.17 15.85 10.62
N ALA A 225 17.50 15.84 10.74
CA ALA A 225 18.21 14.91 11.62
C ALA A 225 17.87 15.12 13.11
N ALA A 226 17.80 16.38 13.57
CA ALA A 226 17.45 16.70 14.95
C ALA A 226 16.02 16.28 15.30
N GLU A 227 15.04 16.54 14.42
CA GLU A 227 13.64 16.16 14.66
C GLU A 227 13.47 14.64 14.67
N ALA A 228 14.10 13.93 13.73
CA ALA A 228 14.09 12.47 13.73
C ALA A 228 14.71 11.90 15.02
N ALA A 229 15.84 12.46 15.46
CA ALA A 229 16.50 12.03 16.69
C ALA A 229 15.66 12.29 17.94
N ALA A 230 14.98 13.44 18.00
CA ALA A 230 14.07 13.79 19.10
C ALA A 230 12.88 12.82 19.18
N MET A 231 12.32 12.43 18.02
CA MET A 231 11.16 11.54 17.94
C MET A 231 11.46 10.11 18.40
N PHE A 232 12.64 9.57 18.08
CA PHE A 232 13.00 8.18 18.40
C PHE A 232 13.97 8.02 19.57
N GLY A 233 14.39 9.12 20.20
CA GLY A 233 15.37 9.10 21.28
C GLY A 233 16.75 8.61 20.86
N CYS A 234 17.09 8.74 19.58
CA CYS A 234 18.37 8.28 19.04
C CYS A 234 19.48 9.29 19.38
N THR A 235 20.43 8.88 20.23
CA THR A 235 21.75 9.51 20.28
C THR A 235 22.63 8.91 19.18
N PRO A 236 23.47 9.70 18.50
CA PRO A 236 24.25 9.22 17.37
C PRO A 236 25.18 8.07 17.79
N ALA A 237 25.24 7.04 16.95
CA ALA A 237 26.19 5.94 17.07
C ALA A 237 27.62 6.48 16.94
N GLY A 238 28.28 6.72 18.08
CA GLY A 238 29.66 7.21 18.11
C GLY A 238 30.13 7.86 19.42
N ALA A 239 29.24 8.23 20.34
CA ALA A 239 29.65 8.69 21.66
C ALA A 239 29.91 7.50 22.60
N SER A 240 31.11 6.95 22.54
CA SER A 240 31.66 6.10 23.60
C SER A 240 31.46 6.79 24.95
N ALA A 241 30.88 6.04 25.89
CA ALA A 241 30.80 6.45 27.29
C ALA A 241 32.22 6.60 27.86
N ALA A 242 32.66 7.85 28.00
CA ALA A 242 33.86 8.21 28.75
C ALA A 242 33.49 9.14 29.90
N ASP A 243 33.72 8.60 31.10
CA ASP A 243 33.92 9.20 32.43
C ASP A 243 32.93 10.24 33.04
N PRO A 244 32.42 9.98 34.26
CA PRO A 244 31.72 10.96 35.07
C PRO A 244 32.73 11.74 35.94
N GLY A 245 33.27 12.84 35.45
CA GLY A 245 34.08 13.72 36.29
C GLY A 245 34.60 14.97 35.59
N GLY A 246 33.99 16.12 35.86
CA GLY A 246 34.56 17.41 35.46
C GLY A 246 33.55 18.54 35.37
N SER A 247 33.64 19.46 36.32
CA SER A 247 32.85 20.69 36.44
C SER A 247 33.19 21.74 35.39
N GLY A 248 32.16 22.41 34.86
CA GLY A 248 32.18 23.82 34.46
C GLY A 248 32.73 24.16 33.08
N GLY A 249 31.89 24.76 32.23
CA GLY A 249 32.36 25.52 31.07
C GLY A 249 31.43 25.51 29.87
N VAL A 250 30.84 26.67 29.61
CA VAL A 250 30.49 27.25 28.29
C VAL A 250 29.45 26.49 27.45
N CYS A 251 28.39 27.22 27.11
CA CYS A 251 27.42 26.91 26.06
C CYS A 251 28.11 26.75 24.69
N GLY A 252 28.63 25.56 24.41
CA GLY A 252 28.97 25.10 23.06
C GLY A 252 27.82 24.31 22.46
N ASP A 253 27.61 24.47 21.16
CA ASP A 253 26.62 23.77 20.33
C ASP A 253 26.32 22.35 20.84
N LYS A 254 25.05 22.08 21.18
CA LYS A 254 24.58 20.70 21.38
C LYS A 254 24.84 19.96 20.07
N GLY A 255 25.80 19.04 20.09
CA GLY A 255 26.35 18.38 18.92
C GLY A 255 25.26 17.97 17.94
N ALA A 256 25.36 18.47 16.71
CA ALA A 256 24.43 18.16 15.63
C ALA A 256 24.34 16.64 15.49
N VAL A 257 23.13 16.08 15.64
CA VAL A 257 22.91 14.66 15.40
C VAL A 257 23.17 14.41 13.91
N ALA A 258 24.21 13.64 13.63
CA ALA A 258 24.51 13.22 12.27
C ALA A 258 23.62 12.03 11.92
N MET A 259 22.69 12.23 10.99
CA MET A 259 21.82 11.17 10.46
C MET A 259 21.95 11.13 8.93
N THR A 260 21.93 9.94 8.36
CA THR A 260 21.92 9.69 6.92
C THR A 260 20.56 9.19 6.44
N LEU A 261 20.34 9.18 5.12
CA LEU A 261 19.15 8.54 4.56
C LEU A 261 19.06 7.04 4.92
N ALA A 262 20.21 6.35 5.00
CA ALA A 262 20.28 4.96 5.45
C ALA A 262 19.79 4.79 6.89
N ASP A 263 20.12 5.72 7.79
CA ASP A 263 19.64 5.70 9.17
C ASP A 263 18.12 5.88 9.24
N ALA A 264 17.54 6.76 8.42
CA ALA A 264 16.09 6.94 8.33
C ALA A 264 15.38 5.64 7.88
N MET A 265 15.94 4.91 6.91
CA MET A 265 15.44 3.59 6.53
C MET A 265 15.63 2.56 7.65
N GLY A 266 16.69 2.68 8.44
CA GLY A 266 16.93 1.89 9.65
C GLY A 266 15.82 2.05 10.70
N LEU A 267 15.29 3.27 10.86
CA LEU A 267 14.14 3.53 11.74
C LEU A 267 12.89 2.78 11.26
N VAL A 268 12.61 2.82 9.96
CA VAL A 268 11.49 2.05 9.36
C VAL A 268 11.69 0.56 9.59
N HIS A 269 12.91 0.06 9.37
CA HIS A 269 13.24 -1.34 9.61
C HIS A 269 12.98 -1.75 11.07
N ALA A 270 13.50 -0.98 12.03
CA ALA A 270 13.32 -1.24 13.46
C ALA A 270 11.85 -1.18 13.91
N ALA A 271 11.05 -0.31 13.28
CA ALA A 271 9.61 -0.26 13.54
C ALA A 271 8.88 -1.47 12.90
N ALA A 272 9.19 -1.79 11.65
CA ALA A 272 8.50 -2.82 10.89
C ALA A 272 8.73 -4.24 11.41
N THR A 273 9.89 -4.53 12.03
CA THR A 273 10.16 -5.85 12.67
C THR A 273 9.29 -6.13 13.89
N ARG A 274 8.70 -5.08 14.48
CA ARG A 274 7.79 -5.19 15.64
C ARG A 274 6.34 -5.35 15.24
N LEU A 275 6.00 -5.23 13.94
CA LEU A 275 4.63 -5.35 13.48
C LEU A 275 4.11 -6.78 13.68
N PRO A 276 2.90 -6.96 14.26
CA PRO A 276 2.20 -8.22 14.23
C PRO A 276 1.89 -8.69 12.79
N PRO A 277 1.38 -9.92 12.61
CA PRO A 277 0.88 -10.37 11.32
C PRO A 277 -0.08 -9.35 10.69
N ILE A 278 0.02 -9.17 9.38
CA ILE A 278 -0.87 -8.27 8.64
C ILE A 278 -2.12 -9.08 8.27
N SER A 279 -3.30 -8.51 8.53
CA SER A 279 -4.59 -9.14 8.23
C SER A 279 -4.85 -9.22 6.73
N GLU A 280 -5.34 -10.37 6.26
CA GLU A 280 -5.89 -10.51 4.90
C GLU A 280 -7.32 -9.95 4.79
N GLN A 281 -7.97 -9.63 5.90
CA GLN A 281 -9.28 -8.98 5.90
C GLN A 281 -9.08 -7.45 5.87
N LEU A 282 -9.53 -6.83 4.79
CA LEU A 282 -9.50 -5.39 4.62
C LEU A 282 -10.86 -4.78 4.92
N VAL A 283 -10.87 -3.49 5.28
CA VAL A 283 -12.09 -2.74 5.55
C VAL A 283 -12.11 -1.47 4.72
N VAL A 284 -13.24 -1.19 4.08
CA VAL A 284 -13.53 0.13 3.51
C VAL A 284 -14.75 0.70 4.22
N ILE A 285 -14.62 1.92 4.72
CA ILE A 285 -15.67 2.64 5.44
C ILE A 285 -16.12 3.83 4.59
N TRP A 286 -17.43 4.01 4.44
CA TRP A 286 -18.01 5.20 3.86
C TRP A 286 -18.71 6.03 4.92
N GLU A 287 -18.32 7.29 5.05
CA GLU A 287 -18.89 8.26 5.98
C GLU A 287 -19.62 9.39 5.25
N ALA A 288 -20.67 9.92 5.89
CA ALA A 288 -21.37 11.08 5.39
C ALA A 288 -20.55 12.35 5.59
N GLN A 289 -20.45 13.18 4.55
CA GLN A 289 -19.67 14.42 4.60
C GLN A 289 -20.21 15.47 5.59
N GLY A 290 -21.50 15.42 5.91
CA GLY A 290 -22.13 16.41 6.78
C GLY A 290 -21.89 16.21 8.28
N ASP A 291 -21.88 14.95 8.74
CA ASP A 291 -21.88 14.60 10.17
C ASP A 291 -20.94 13.42 10.50
N ALA A 292 -20.15 12.95 9.54
CA ALA A 292 -19.26 11.79 9.67
C ALA A 292 -19.96 10.47 10.06
N SER A 293 -21.30 10.39 9.97
CA SER A 293 -22.03 9.16 10.28
C SER A 293 -21.67 8.04 9.30
N LEU A 294 -21.61 6.81 9.83
CA LEU A 294 -21.37 5.61 9.02
C LEU A 294 -22.51 5.41 8.03
N ILE A 295 -22.19 5.41 6.73
CA ILE A 295 -23.12 5.08 5.65
C ILE A 295 -23.05 3.58 5.35
N TRP A 296 -21.84 3.06 5.19
CA TRP A 296 -21.60 1.69 4.77
C TRP A 296 -20.23 1.21 5.24
N GLU A 297 -20.14 -0.07 5.58
CA GLU A 297 -18.89 -0.75 5.89
C GLU A 297 -18.78 -1.98 5.01
N ASP A 298 -17.67 -2.10 4.28
CA ASP A 298 -17.37 -3.26 3.45
C ASP A 298 -16.14 -3.98 4.01
N ARG A 299 -16.36 -5.18 4.53
CA ARG A 299 -15.29 -6.09 4.97
C ARG A 299 -15.11 -7.17 3.93
N PHE A 300 -13.90 -7.30 3.40
CA PHE A 300 -13.62 -8.24 2.33
C PHE A 300 -12.23 -8.87 2.48
N GLN A 301 -12.06 -10.05 1.89
CA GLN A 301 -10.77 -10.74 1.89
C GLN A 301 -9.89 -10.25 0.75
N HIS A 302 -8.59 -10.22 0.99
CA HIS A 302 -7.61 -9.95 -0.04
C HIS A 302 -7.73 -10.96 -1.18
N HIS A 303 -7.74 -10.45 -2.41
CA HIS A 303 -7.86 -11.25 -3.62
C HIS A 303 -6.62 -11.08 -4.51
N PRO A 304 -5.52 -11.82 -4.25
CA PRO A 304 -4.22 -11.59 -4.90
C PRO A 304 -4.29 -11.75 -6.43
N ARG A 305 -5.01 -12.74 -6.95
CA ARG A 305 -5.18 -12.95 -8.40
C ARG A 305 -5.96 -11.82 -9.06
N TRP A 306 -7.04 -11.35 -8.42
CA TRP A 306 -7.82 -10.23 -8.92
C TRP A 306 -6.98 -8.96 -8.92
N LEU A 307 -6.27 -8.70 -7.82
CA LEU A 307 -5.37 -7.56 -7.69
C LEU A 307 -4.30 -7.59 -8.79
N ALA A 308 -3.64 -8.73 -8.99
CA ALA A 308 -2.63 -8.89 -10.03
C ALA A 308 -3.16 -8.61 -11.44
N SER A 309 -4.34 -9.15 -11.79
CA SER A 309 -4.99 -8.87 -13.07
C SER A 309 -5.31 -7.38 -13.25
N ARG A 310 -5.82 -6.72 -12.19
CA ARG A 310 -6.06 -5.27 -12.23
C ARG A 310 -4.78 -4.48 -12.39
N LEU A 311 -3.74 -4.77 -11.61
CA LEU A 311 -2.47 -4.04 -11.69
C LEU A 311 -1.78 -4.25 -13.04
N ALA A 312 -1.80 -5.46 -13.60
CA ALA A 312 -1.27 -5.72 -14.94
C ALA A 312 -1.98 -4.86 -16.00
N ALA A 313 -3.32 -4.80 -15.98
CA ALA A 313 -4.08 -3.97 -16.91
C ALA A 313 -3.78 -2.47 -16.76
N HIS A 314 -3.74 -1.95 -15.53
CA HIS A 314 -3.46 -0.53 -15.28
C HIS A 314 -2.02 -0.17 -15.65
N THR A 315 -1.04 -0.98 -15.27
CA THR A 315 0.37 -0.71 -15.59
C THR A 315 0.68 -0.83 -17.08
N ALA A 316 0.05 -1.76 -17.80
CA ALA A 316 0.15 -1.82 -19.26
C ALA A 316 -0.35 -0.53 -19.90
N PHE A 317 -1.48 0.02 -19.42
CA PHE A 317 -1.97 1.31 -19.85
C PHE A 317 -0.98 2.45 -19.55
N TRP A 318 -0.49 2.55 -18.30
CA TRP A 318 0.44 3.61 -17.89
C TRP A 318 1.79 3.55 -18.63
N ARG A 319 2.23 2.37 -19.03
CA ARG A 319 3.45 2.15 -19.83
C ARG A 319 3.23 2.35 -21.34
N GLY A 320 2.01 2.67 -21.78
CA GLY A 320 1.66 2.79 -23.20
C GLY A 320 1.60 1.46 -23.95
N ALA A 321 1.66 0.33 -23.25
CA ALA A 321 1.57 -1.01 -23.82
C ALA A 321 0.12 -1.45 -24.10
N ALA A 322 -0.86 -0.70 -23.60
CA ALA A 322 -2.28 -0.89 -23.89
C ALA A 322 -2.94 0.46 -24.22
N PRO A 323 -3.87 0.52 -25.20
CA PRO A 323 -4.62 1.72 -25.48
C PRO A 323 -5.55 2.10 -24.31
N PRO A 324 -5.94 3.38 -24.18
CA PRO A 324 -6.99 3.76 -23.24
C PRO A 324 -8.28 3.00 -23.56
N LEU A 325 -9.03 2.63 -22.50
CA LEU A 325 -10.39 2.16 -22.66
C LEU A 325 -11.22 3.28 -23.29
N LYS A 326 -11.77 3.01 -24.48
CA LYS A 326 -12.52 4.00 -25.27
C LYS A 326 -13.89 4.32 -24.70
N VAL A 327 -14.46 3.43 -23.88
CA VAL A 327 -15.80 3.58 -23.31
C VAL A 327 -15.75 3.24 -21.82
N LEU A 328 -16.27 4.15 -21.00
CA LEU A 328 -16.52 3.85 -19.59
C LEU A 328 -17.78 2.98 -19.50
N PRO A 329 -17.82 1.99 -18.59
CA PRO A 329 -19.07 1.32 -18.25
C PRO A 329 -20.15 2.37 -17.96
N GLU A 330 -21.38 2.12 -18.40
CA GLU A 330 -22.51 3.06 -18.28
C GLU A 330 -22.64 3.60 -16.85
N GLN A 331 -22.39 2.76 -15.85
CA GLN A 331 -22.52 3.13 -14.44
C GLN A 331 -21.39 4.03 -13.91
N ALA A 332 -20.30 4.19 -14.69
CA ALA A 332 -19.17 5.06 -14.40
C ALA A 332 -19.17 6.37 -15.23
N ASP A 333 -20.21 6.59 -16.04
CA ASP A 333 -20.36 7.76 -16.92
C ASP A 333 -20.41 9.09 -16.17
N TYR A 334 -20.82 9.08 -14.89
CA TYR A 334 -20.85 10.24 -14.01
C TYR A 334 -19.49 10.92 -13.92
N LYS A 335 -18.38 10.18 -14.13
CA LYS A 335 -17.01 10.71 -14.15
C LYS A 335 -16.77 11.64 -15.35
N CYS A 336 -17.51 11.47 -16.45
CA CYS A 336 -17.42 12.36 -17.62
C CYS A 336 -17.80 13.80 -17.26
N GLY A 337 -18.76 14.00 -16.35
CA GLY A 337 -19.17 15.33 -15.88
C GLY A 337 -18.10 16.09 -15.08
N TRP A 338 -17.01 15.41 -14.69
CA TRP A 338 -15.88 15.99 -13.96
C TRP A 338 -14.57 15.88 -14.75
N CYS A 339 -14.62 15.40 -16.00
CA CYS A 339 -13.44 15.16 -16.81
C CYS A 339 -13.00 16.45 -17.52
N PRO A 340 -11.77 16.95 -17.32
CA PRO A 340 -11.28 18.14 -18.02
C PRO A 340 -11.12 17.91 -19.53
N TYR A 341 -11.11 16.65 -19.98
CA TYR A 341 -11.05 16.26 -21.39
C TYR A 341 -12.44 15.99 -21.99
N GLN A 342 -13.53 16.32 -21.30
CA GLN A 342 -14.88 16.05 -21.81
C GLN A 342 -15.12 16.69 -23.19
N ALA A 343 -14.73 17.95 -23.37
CA ALA A 343 -14.87 18.65 -24.65
C ALA A 343 -14.07 18.00 -25.80
N PRO A 344 -12.74 17.77 -25.68
CA PRO A 344 -11.98 17.09 -26.75
C PRO A 344 -12.30 15.60 -26.91
N CYS A 345 -12.97 14.96 -25.94
CA CYS A 345 -13.40 13.56 -26.02
C CYS A 345 -14.58 13.37 -27.01
N GLY A 346 -15.31 14.43 -27.36
CA GLY A 346 -16.38 14.38 -28.37
C GLY A 346 -17.55 13.46 -28.01
N GLY A 347 -17.72 13.09 -26.74
CA GLY A 347 -18.81 12.21 -26.28
C GLY A 347 -18.67 10.73 -26.64
N LEU A 348 -17.68 10.35 -27.47
CA LEU A 348 -17.45 8.98 -27.95
C LEU A 348 -17.22 7.94 -26.84
N ALA A 349 -16.87 8.39 -25.63
CA ALA A 349 -16.62 7.54 -24.46
C ALA A 349 -17.80 7.46 -23.47
N CYS A 350 -18.89 8.18 -23.73
CA CYS A 350 -20.09 8.18 -22.90
C CYS A 350 -21.10 7.24 -23.55
N GLY A 351 -21.58 6.21 -22.84
CA GLY A 351 -22.58 5.25 -23.33
C GLY A 351 -23.95 5.84 -23.69
N ARG A 352 -24.05 7.16 -23.89
CA ARG A 352 -25.27 7.90 -24.25
C ARG A 352 -25.49 8.08 -25.75
N HIS A 353 -24.64 7.52 -26.61
CA HIS A 353 -24.87 7.48 -28.06
C HIS A 353 -24.60 6.08 -28.62
N GLN A 354 -25.56 5.18 -28.43
CA GLN A 354 -25.75 4.02 -29.30
C GLN A 354 -27.15 4.03 -29.91
N GLU A 355 -27.61 5.19 -30.39
CA GLU A 355 -28.75 5.26 -31.30
C GLU A 355 -28.53 6.39 -32.33
N SER A 356 -28.19 5.97 -33.55
CA SER A 356 -28.38 6.59 -34.88
C SER A 356 -27.32 5.93 -35.78
N GLU A 357 -27.70 4.83 -36.42
CA GLU A 357 -28.17 4.79 -37.81
C GLU A 357 -27.00 4.83 -38.80
N GLU A 358 -26.83 3.68 -39.46
CA GLU A 358 -26.69 3.53 -40.91
C GLU A 358 -25.77 4.48 -41.73
N LEU A 359 -24.99 3.81 -42.59
CA LEU A 359 -24.54 4.22 -43.93
C LEU A 359 -23.10 4.76 -44.10
N PHE A 360 -22.33 3.89 -44.79
CA PHE A 360 -21.15 4.08 -45.65
C PHE A 360 -19.77 4.38 -45.02
#